data_AF-A0A355WI33-F1
#
_entry.id   AF-A0A355WI33-F1
#
_cell.length_a   1.000
_cell.length_b   1.000
_cell.length_c   1.000
_cell.angle_alpha   90.00
_cell.angle_beta   90.00
_cell.angle_gamma   90.00
#
_symmetry.space_group_name_H-M   'P 1'
#
loop_
_entity.id
_entity.type
_entity.pdbx_description
1 polymer ?
#
loop_
_entity_poly.entity_id
_entity_poly.type
_entity_poly.pdbx_seq_one_letter_code
_entity_poly.pdbx_strand_id
1 'polypeptide(L)'
;DAKVPEDSDMRGQWGRRPQETIDRANELLDNFAGMLAKRGLRVDRPTCIDHSLPATTPDFHTDSQFGCMPPRDVLLTVGHEILEATMSYRCRWFEYLNYRPLMQQYWNEDPNFRHEAAPKPRLTDADYHPDYLSEKIGVAKRLKWAEEKFFVTTEEEPLFDAADVLRFGRDLVVQHGFTTNLKGIDWLRRHFPDHRVHAVNFPGDPYPIHIDATFTPLRPGLILNNPQRRLPQDQRDMFERNGWEIIDAAQPSHNSPPPLCYSSTWLSMNVLVLDPKTVCVEASEVYQAEQMDKLGMNVIPVDLRDAYAFGGGLHCCTADVYRDGECEDYFPKA
;
A
#
# COMPACT_ATOMS: atom_id res chain seq x y z
N ASP A 1 -13.00 11.35 -9.70
CA ASP A 1 -11.71 11.97 -10.04
C ASP A 1 -10.64 11.60 -9.04
N ALA A 2 -9.50 11.09 -9.52
CA ALA A 2 -8.36 10.76 -8.68
C ALA A 2 -7.72 12.03 -8.08
N LYS A 3 -6.96 11.85 -7.00
CA LYS A 3 -6.18 12.89 -6.32
C LYS A 3 -5.08 13.43 -7.26
N VAL A 4 -5.42 14.40 -8.09
CA VAL A 4 -4.47 15.12 -8.95
C VAL A 4 -4.37 16.56 -8.42
N PRO A 5 -3.18 17.05 -8.03
CA PRO A 5 -3.00 18.43 -7.60
C PRO A 5 -3.57 19.43 -8.60
N GLU A 6 -4.10 20.56 -8.13
CA GLU A 6 -4.75 21.54 -9.01
C GLU A 6 -3.82 22.11 -10.09
N ASP A 7 -2.53 22.18 -9.78
CA ASP A 7 -1.42 22.65 -10.61
C ASP A 7 -0.64 21.51 -11.29
N SER A 8 -1.08 20.26 -11.15
CA SER A 8 -0.42 19.14 -11.81
C SER A 8 -0.69 19.14 -13.30
N ASP A 9 0.37 18.92 -14.05
CA ASP A 9 0.38 18.56 -15.46
C ASP A 9 -0.58 17.40 -15.80
N MET A 10 -0.85 16.48 -14.88
CA MET A 10 -1.77 15.36 -15.07
C MET A 10 -3.26 15.75 -15.05
N ARG A 11 -3.62 16.98 -14.67
CA ARG A 11 -5.02 17.36 -14.49
C ARG A 11 -5.76 17.35 -15.82
N GLY A 12 -6.80 16.52 -15.92
CA GLY A 12 -7.57 16.31 -17.15
C GLY A 12 -6.86 15.45 -18.20
N GLN A 13 -5.72 14.84 -17.85
CA GLN A 13 -5.01 13.89 -18.70
C GLN A 13 -5.27 12.47 -18.24
N TRP A 14 -5.46 11.57 -19.20
CA TRP A 14 -5.74 10.15 -18.97
C TRP A 14 -4.99 9.30 -19.99
N GLY A 15 -4.84 8.02 -19.69
CA GLY A 15 -4.19 7.06 -20.57
C GLY A 15 -2.70 6.87 -20.30
N ARG A 16 -1.97 6.41 -21.31
CA ARG A 16 -0.57 5.97 -21.18
C ARG A 16 0.34 7.15 -20.84
N ARG A 17 1.21 6.95 -19.84
CA ARG A 17 2.24 7.92 -19.46
C ARG A 17 3.28 8.13 -20.57
N PRO A 18 4.01 9.26 -20.59
CA PRO A 18 5.08 9.49 -21.55
C PRO A 18 6.10 8.34 -21.54
N GLN A 19 6.52 7.88 -22.72
CA GLN A 19 7.38 6.70 -22.85
C GLN A 19 8.70 6.86 -22.08
N GLU A 20 9.29 8.05 -22.08
CA GLU A 20 10.51 8.35 -21.33
C GLU A 20 10.36 8.11 -19.81
N THR A 21 9.19 8.40 -19.25
CA THR A 21 8.93 8.16 -17.82
C THR A 21 8.75 6.68 -17.51
N ILE A 22 8.18 5.92 -18.45
CA ILE A 22 8.03 4.46 -18.35
C ILE A 22 9.41 3.79 -18.42
N ASP A 23 10.24 4.21 -19.39
CA ASP A 23 11.59 3.66 -19.58
C ASP A 23 12.46 3.93 -18.35
N ARG A 24 12.42 5.16 -17.82
CA ARG A 24 13.14 5.52 -16.58
C ARG A 24 12.66 4.70 -15.38
N ALA A 25 11.35 4.55 -15.19
CA ALA A 25 10.83 3.75 -14.08
C ALA A 25 11.22 2.27 -14.19
N ASN A 26 11.19 1.70 -15.40
CA ASN A 26 11.63 0.32 -15.63
C ASN A 26 13.13 0.15 -15.32
N GLU A 27 13.97 1.07 -15.77
CA GLU A 27 15.41 1.07 -15.46
C GLU A 27 15.64 1.05 -13.93
N LEU A 28 14.95 1.91 -13.18
CA LEU A 28 15.06 1.99 -11.73
C LEU A 28 14.59 0.70 -11.03
N LEU A 29 13.44 0.17 -11.46
CA LEU A 29 12.89 -1.08 -10.91
C LEU A 29 13.79 -2.29 -11.24
N ASP A 30 14.39 -2.33 -12.43
CA ASP A 30 15.34 -3.38 -12.83
C ASP A 30 16.64 -3.29 -12.03
N ASN A 31 17.15 -2.08 -11.80
CA ASN A 31 18.30 -1.85 -10.94
C ASN A 31 18.02 -2.28 -9.50
N PHE A 32 16.84 -1.97 -8.96
CA PHE A 32 16.43 -2.40 -7.62
C PHE A 32 16.27 -3.92 -7.54
N ALA A 33 15.61 -4.55 -8.50
CA ALA A 33 15.51 -6.01 -8.59
C ALA A 33 16.90 -6.67 -8.63
N GLY A 34 17.81 -6.14 -9.45
CA GLY A 34 19.20 -6.61 -9.52
C GLY A 34 19.97 -6.40 -8.21
N MET A 35 19.68 -5.32 -7.48
CA MET A 35 20.26 -5.05 -6.16
C MET A 35 19.83 -6.08 -5.10
N LEU A 36 18.56 -6.46 -5.11
CA LEU A 36 18.00 -7.50 -4.23
C LEU A 36 18.55 -8.89 -4.62
N ALA A 37 18.60 -9.22 -5.91
CA ALA A 37 19.15 -10.49 -6.40
C ALA A 37 20.63 -10.68 -6.00
N LYS A 38 21.45 -9.63 -6.10
CA LYS A 38 22.86 -9.65 -5.65
C LYS A 38 23.02 -9.88 -4.14
N ARG A 39 21.96 -9.65 -3.36
CA ARG A 39 21.91 -9.93 -1.91
C ARG A 39 21.37 -11.32 -1.60
N GLY A 40 21.11 -12.15 -2.62
CA GLY A 40 20.63 -13.52 -2.45
C GLY A 40 19.12 -13.65 -2.33
N LEU A 41 18.35 -12.58 -2.54
CA LEU A 41 16.89 -12.67 -2.59
C LEU A 41 16.44 -13.17 -3.97
N ARG A 42 15.46 -14.08 -3.98
CA ARG A 42 14.70 -14.39 -5.21
C ARG A 42 13.81 -13.20 -5.53
N VAL A 43 13.86 -12.73 -6.78
CA VAL A 43 13.02 -11.63 -7.27
C VAL A 43 12.23 -12.12 -8.46
N ASP A 44 10.92 -12.24 -8.29
CA ASP A 44 10.00 -12.58 -9.37
C ASP A 44 9.34 -11.29 -9.89
N ARG A 45 9.11 -11.22 -11.21
CA ARG A 45 8.53 -10.03 -11.88
C ARG A 45 7.17 -10.38 -12.48
N PRO A 46 6.18 -9.46 -12.43
CA PRO A 46 4.87 -9.70 -13.01
C PRO A 46 4.91 -9.80 -14.54
N THR A 47 3.88 -10.40 -15.13
CA THR A 47 3.65 -10.39 -16.57
C THR A 47 2.57 -9.38 -16.91
N CYS A 48 2.97 -8.19 -17.36
CA CYS A 48 2.04 -7.09 -17.59
C CYS A 48 1.02 -7.42 -18.71
N ILE A 49 -0.24 -7.03 -18.48
CA ILE A 49 -1.24 -6.92 -19.54
C ILE A 49 -1.18 -5.53 -20.21
N ASP A 50 -1.88 -5.35 -21.33
CA ASP A 50 -2.01 -4.02 -21.95
C ASP A 50 -3.03 -3.17 -21.19
N HIS A 51 -2.53 -2.31 -20.30
CA HIS A 51 -3.35 -1.38 -19.51
C HIS A 51 -3.96 -0.22 -20.30
N SER A 52 -3.58 -0.04 -21.57
CA SER A 52 -4.24 0.95 -22.43
C SER A 52 -5.61 0.49 -22.93
N LEU A 53 -5.92 -0.80 -22.80
CA LEU A 53 -7.23 -1.35 -23.15
C LEU A 53 -8.29 -0.98 -22.09
N PRO A 54 -9.54 -0.76 -22.52
CA PRO A 54 -10.64 -0.43 -21.61
C PRO A 54 -10.99 -1.62 -20.70
N ALA A 55 -11.48 -1.32 -19.51
CA ALA A 55 -12.13 -2.31 -18.63
C ALA A 55 -13.64 -2.12 -18.71
N THR A 56 -14.37 -3.16 -19.12
CA THR A 56 -15.84 -3.13 -19.20
C THR A 56 -16.41 -4.30 -18.41
N THR A 57 -17.33 -3.99 -17.51
CA THR A 57 -18.18 -4.94 -16.79
C THR A 57 -19.64 -4.63 -17.11
N PRO A 58 -20.62 -5.43 -16.65
CA PRO A 58 -22.03 -5.05 -16.74
C PRO A 58 -22.39 -3.75 -16.01
N ASP A 59 -21.53 -3.30 -15.08
CA ASP A 59 -21.83 -2.22 -14.14
C ASP A 59 -21.04 -0.93 -14.40
N PHE A 60 -19.87 -1.02 -15.02
CA PHE A 60 -19.06 0.14 -15.34
C PHE A 60 -18.18 -0.05 -16.58
N HIS A 61 -17.67 1.08 -17.06
CA HIS A 61 -16.70 1.17 -18.13
C HIS A 61 -15.59 2.16 -17.77
N THR A 62 -14.34 1.83 -18.07
CA THR A 62 -13.20 2.76 -18.06
C THR A 62 -12.47 2.70 -19.39
N ASP A 63 -12.03 3.86 -19.89
CA ASP A 63 -11.34 3.96 -21.18
C ASP A 63 -9.94 3.31 -21.16
N SER A 64 -9.32 3.27 -19.98
CA SER A 64 -8.06 2.58 -19.72
C SER A 64 -8.05 1.98 -18.32
N GLN A 65 -7.04 1.14 -18.06
CA GLN A 65 -6.76 0.57 -16.75
C GLN A 65 -5.63 1.34 -16.06
N PHE A 66 -5.27 0.92 -14.85
CA PHE A 66 -4.29 1.60 -14.01
C PHE A 66 -2.83 1.28 -14.39
N GLY A 67 -2.34 0.09 -14.02
CA GLY A 67 -0.95 -0.30 -14.22
C GLY A 67 -0.62 -1.66 -13.60
N CYS A 68 0.67 -1.97 -13.52
CA CYS A 68 1.21 -3.20 -12.93
C CYS A 68 2.03 -2.94 -11.65
N MET A 69 2.27 -1.67 -11.35
CA MET A 69 2.81 -1.19 -10.08
C MET A 69 1.67 -0.44 -9.38
N PRO A 70 1.43 -0.65 -8.08
CA PRO A 70 2.19 -1.47 -7.14
C PRO A 70 1.58 -2.86 -6.83
N PRO A 71 2.38 -3.94 -6.75
CA PRO A 71 1.90 -5.28 -6.35
C PRO A 71 1.40 -5.35 -4.91
N ARG A 72 1.91 -4.48 -4.02
CA ARG A 72 1.51 -4.43 -2.61
C ARG A 72 0.01 -4.20 -2.42
N ASP A 73 -0.59 -3.46 -3.34
CA ASP A 73 -1.99 -3.07 -3.27
C ASP A 73 -2.92 -4.24 -3.60
N VAL A 74 -2.41 -5.21 -4.37
CA VAL A 74 -3.20 -6.32 -4.92
C VAL A 74 -2.98 -7.61 -4.14
N LEU A 75 -1.75 -7.86 -3.65
CA LEU A 75 -1.36 -9.13 -3.06
C LEU A 75 -1.13 -9.01 -1.56
N LEU A 76 -1.92 -9.75 -0.76
CA LEU A 76 -1.72 -9.90 0.68
C LEU A 76 -1.21 -11.32 1.00
N THR A 77 0.06 -11.42 1.38
CA THR A 77 0.66 -12.70 1.81
C THR A 77 0.47 -12.91 3.33
N VAL A 78 -0.23 -13.97 3.74
CA VAL A 78 -0.43 -14.36 5.15
C VAL A 78 -0.13 -15.86 5.31
N GLY A 79 0.96 -16.19 6.02
CA GLY A 79 1.41 -17.59 6.13
C GLY A 79 1.72 -18.18 4.76
N HIS A 80 1.13 -19.34 4.45
CA HIS A 80 1.26 -19.99 3.15
C HIS A 80 0.25 -19.49 2.10
N GLU A 81 -0.53 -18.45 2.39
CA GLU A 81 -1.56 -17.93 1.52
C GLU A 81 -1.15 -16.61 0.87
N ILE A 82 -1.35 -16.47 -0.44
CA ILE A 82 -1.44 -15.17 -1.10
C ILE A 82 -2.90 -14.94 -1.48
N LEU A 83 -3.47 -13.87 -0.92
CA LEU A 83 -4.83 -13.42 -1.15
C LEU A 83 -4.84 -12.25 -2.13
N GLU A 84 -5.58 -12.39 -3.24
CA GLU A 84 -5.91 -11.28 -4.14
C GLU A 84 -6.95 -10.37 -3.48
N ALA A 85 -6.61 -9.09 -3.32
CA ALA A 85 -7.52 -8.08 -2.81
C ALA A 85 -8.71 -7.81 -3.75
N THR A 86 -9.79 -7.28 -3.20
CA THR A 86 -10.99 -6.95 -4.00
C THR A 86 -10.69 -5.84 -4.99
N MET A 87 -9.83 -4.90 -4.57
CA MET A 87 -9.66 -3.56 -5.12
C MET A 87 -10.94 -2.72 -4.97
N SER A 88 -10.79 -1.40 -4.98
CA SER A 88 -11.91 -0.45 -4.87
C SER A 88 -12.01 0.52 -6.04
N TYR A 89 -10.98 0.59 -6.89
CA TYR A 89 -10.93 1.46 -8.05
C TYR A 89 -11.34 0.70 -9.31
N ARG A 90 -12.33 1.21 -10.05
CA ARG A 90 -12.81 0.60 -11.31
C ARG A 90 -11.68 0.33 -12.33
N CYS A 91 -10.71 1.23 -12.44
CA CYS A 91 -9.56 1.07 -13.36
C CYS A 91 -8.55 -0.01 -12.93
N ARG A 92 -8.67 -0.56 -11.71
CA ARG A 92 -7.82 -1.63 -11.15
C ARG A 92 -8.47 -3.00 -11.19
N TRP A 93 -9.66 -3.11 -11.78
CA TRP A 93 -10.50 -4.31 -11.75
C TRP A 93 -9.77 -5.60 -12.18
N PHE A 94 -9.02 -5.53 -13.28
CA PHE A 94 -8.27 -6.66 -13.85
C PHE A 94 -6.79 -6.70 -13.45
N GLU A 95 -6.36 -5.88 -12.49
CA GLU A 95 -4.94 -5.75 -12.13
C GLU A 95 -4.31 -7.05 -11.59
N TYR A 96 -5.12 -7.91 -10.97
CA TYR A 96 -4.72 -9.24 -10.50
C TYR A 96 -4.16 -10.13 -11.63
N LEU A 97 -4.55 -9.90 -12.90
CA LEU A 97 -4.07 -10.69 -14.03
C LEU A 97 -2.55 -10.57 -14.24
N ASN A 98 -1.96 -9.44 -13.85
CA ASN A 98 -0.51 -9.23 -13.92
C ASN A 98 0.29 -10.29 -13.15
N TYR A 99 -0.30 -10.85 -12.10
CA TYR A 99 0.37 -11.75 -11.14
C TYR A 99 -0.06 -13.21 -11.30
N ARG A 100 -1.08 -13.51 -12.11
CA ARG A 100 -1.59 -14.87 -12.30
C ARG A 100 -0.54 -15.88 -12.77
N PRO A 101 0.40 -15.55 -13.67
CA PRO A 101 1.50 -16.46 -14.01
C PRO A 101 2.38 -16.82 -12.80
N LEU A 102 2.65 -15.87 -11.91
CA LEU A 102 3.41 -16.12 -10.67
C LEU A 102 2.61 -16.98 -9.70
N MET A 103 1.31 -16.70 -9.53
CA MET A 103 0.46 -17.53 -8.65
C MET A 103 0.40 -18.99 -9.13
N GLN A 104 0.31 -19.20 -10.45
CA GLN A 104 0.38 -20.54 -11.03
C GLN A 104 1.74 -21.19 -10.82
N GLN A 105 2.83 -20.42 -10.94
CA GLN A 105 4.18 -20.92 -10.67
C GLN A 105 4.29 -21.37 -9.21
N TYR A 106 3.90 -20.54 -8.24
CA TYR A 106 3.96 -20.86 -6.81
C TYR A 106 3.10 -22.07 -6.44
N TRP A 107 1.91 -22.20 -7.04
CA TRP A 107 1.05 -23.38 -6.88
C TRP A 107 1.73 -24.69 -7.30
N ASN A 108 2.54 -24.66 -8.36
CA ASN A 108 3.25 -25.85 -8.83
C ASN A 108 4.53 -26.11 -8.03
N GLU A 109 5.15 -25.07 -7.46
CA GLU A 109 6.42 -25.15 -6.74
C GLU A 109 6.27 -25.52 -5.25
N ASP A 110 5.22 -25.05 -4.58
CA ASP A 110 5.00 -25.26 -3.14
C ASP A 110 3.66 -25.96 -2.87
N PRO A 111 3.65 -27.22 -2.36
CA PRO A 111 2.43 -27.96 -2.06
C PRO A 111 1.61 -27.38 -0.90
N ASN A 112 2.17 -26.48 -0.08
CA ASN A 112 1.45 -25.80 0.99
C ASN A 112 0.84 -24.47 0.53
N PHE A 113 1.25 -23.96 -0.64
CA PHE A 113 0.81 -22.66 -1.13
C PHE A 113 -0.70 -22.65 -1.37
N ARG A 114 -1.35 -21.61 -0.85
CA ARG A 114 -2.77 -21.33 -1.06
C ARG A 114 -2.90 -20.05 -1.88
N HIS A 115 -3.53 -20.16 -3.04
CA HIS A 115 -3.91 -19.00 -3.84
C HIS A 115 -5.40 -18.75 -3.64
N GLU A 116 -5.74 -17.65 -2.99
CA GLU A 116 -7.12 -17.25 -2.73
C GLU A 116 -7.44 -15.91 -3.38
N ALA A 117 -8.72 -15.67 -3.67
CA ALA A 117 -9.19 -14.38 -4.14
C ALA A 117 -10.39 -13.93 -3.31
N ALA A 118 -10.34 -12.70 -2.82
CA ALA A 118 -11.48 -12.10 -2.16
C ALA A 118 -12.65 -11.92 -3.15
N PRO A 119 -13.90 -11.81 -2.66
CA PRO A 119 -15.07 -11.59 -3.51
C PRO A 119 -14.86 -10.39 -4.43
N LYS A 120 -14.89 -10.63 -5.74
CA LYS A 120 -14.73 -9.56 -6.73
C LYS A 120 -15.95 -8.63 -6.69
N PRO A 121 -15.80 -7.33 -6.35
CA PRO A 121 -16.92 -6.42 -6.10
C PRO A 121 -17.59 -5.93 -7.38
N ARG A 122 -18.88 -5.66 -7.41
CA ARG A 122 -19.52 -5.10 -8.60
C ARG A 122 -19.05 -3.67 -8.93
N LEU A 123 -18.67 -2.88 -7.91
CA LEU A 123 -18.24 -1.49 -8.06
C LEU A 123 -19.27 -0.63 -8.80
N THR A 124 -20.54 -0.80 -8.46
CA THR A 124 -21.65 0.05 -8.93
C THR A 124 -21.52 1.47 -8.36
N ASP A 125 -22.39 2.39 -8.76
CA ASP A 125 -22.37 3.74 -8.16
C ASP A 125 -22.76 3.73 -6.66
N ALA A 126 -23.42 2.67 -6.18
CA ALA A 126 -23.77 2.51 -4.76
C ALA A 126 -22.54 2.32 -3.86
N ASP A 127 -21.41 1.89 -4.43
CA ASP A 127 -20.16 1.70 -3.71
C ASP A 127 -19.44 3.01 -3.36
N TYR A 128 -19.90 4.14 -3.90
CA TYR A 128 -19.24 5.43 -3.74
C TYR A 128 -20.19 6.54 -3.27
N HIS A 129 -19.76 7.32 -2.30
CA HIS A 129 -20.44 8.55 -1.93
C HIS A 129 -20.27 9.60 -3.05
N PRO A 130 -21.37 10.13 -3.61
CA PRO A 130 -21.30 11.10 -4.69
C PRO A 130 -20.61 12.38 -4.23
N ASP A 131 -19.88 13.02 -5.15
CA ASP A 131 -19.18 14.30 -4.93
C ASP A 131 -18.11 14.30 -3.81
N TYR A 132 -17.77 13.17 -3.20
CA TYR A 132 -16.79 13.12 -2.10
C TYR A 132 -15.44 13.75 -2.50
N LEU A 133 -14.98 13.44 -3.72
CA LEU A 133 -13.74 13.94 -4.30
C LEU A 133 -13.92 15.23 -5.13
N SER A 134 -15.12 15.83 -5.11
CA SER A 134 -15.38 17.09 -5.80
C SER A 134 -14.45 18.21 -5.29
N GLU A 135 -14.04 19.09 -6.18
CA GLU A 135 -13.24 20.29 -5.87
C GLU A 135 -13.97 21.25 -4.91
N LYS A 136 -15.30 21.15 -4.83
CA LYS A 136 -16.11 21.90 -3.85
C LYS A 136 -15.87 21.44 -2.41
N ILE A 137 -15.28 20.27 -2.22
CA ILE A 137 -14.95 19.69 -0.92
C ILE A 137 -13.47 19.96 -0.62
N GLY A 138 -13.22 21.01 0.16
CA GLY A 138 -11.86 21.37 0.59
C GLY A 138 -11.28 20.39 1.63
N VAL A 139 -9.96 20.47 1.82
CA VAL A 139 -9.19 19.62 2.76
C VAL A 139 -9.75 19.64 4.17
N ALA A 140 -10.16 20.81 4.69
CA ALA A 140 -10.72 20.92 6.04
C ALA A 140 -11.97 20.06 6.25
N LYS A 141 -12.85 19.98 5.23
CA LYS A 141 -14.03 19.12 5.28
C LYS A 141 -13.66 17.64 5.17
N ARG A 142 -12.68 17.29 4.35
CA ARG A 142 -12.16 15.91 4.25
C ARG A 142 -11.53 15.43 5.55
N LEU A 143 -10.76 16.27 6.24
CA LEU A 143 -10.19 15.95 7.55
C LEU A 143 -11.29 15.69 8.59
N LYS A 144 -12.31 16.56 8.63
CA LYS A 144 -13.48 16.33 9.50
C LYS A 144 -14.16 15.00 9.19
N TRP A 145 -14.37 14.69 7.90
CA TRP A 145 -14.94 13.42 7.49
C TRP A 145 -14.06 12.22 7.84
N ALA A 146 -12.73 12.33 7.70
CA ALA A 146 -11.80 11.28 8.10
C ALA A 146 -11.82 11.02 9.62
N GLU A 147 -11.97 12.08 10.43
CA GLU A 147 -12.20 11.99 11.88
C GLU A 147 -13.53 11.28 12.19
N GLU A 148 -14.59 11.62 11.47
CA GLU A 148 -15.92 10.98 11.55
C GLU A 148 -15.98 9.60 10.89
N LYS A 149 -14.87 9.11 10.31
CA LYS A 149 -14.76 7.84 9.56
C LYS A 149 -15.75 7.74 8.39
N PHE A 150 -16.07 8.89 7.78
CA PHE A 150 -16.87 8.99 6.57
C PHE A 150 -15.92 9.09 5.38
N PHE A 151 -15.92 8.08 4.52
CA PHE A 151 -14.98 7.97 3.40
C PHE A 151 -15.67 7.95 2.04
N VAL A 152 -14.90 7.86 0.96
CA VAL A 152 -15.44 7.85 -0.41
C VAL A 152 -16.21 6.57 -0.72
N THR A 153 -15.81 5.44 -0.13
CA THR A 153 -16.50 4.15 -0.29
C THR A 153 -17.63 4.01 0.72
N THR A 154 -18.72 3.36 0.30
CA THR A 154 -19.83 2.99 1.17
C THR A 154 -19.61 1.59 1.75
N GLU A 155 -20.58 1.12 2.53
CA GLU A 155 -20.65 -0.26 3.02
C GLU A 155 -21.60 -1.11 2.15
N GLU A 156 -21.64 -0.92 0.83
CA GLU A 156 -22.49 -1.72 -0.06
C GLU A 156 -22.00 -3.18 -0.14
N GLU A 157 -20.72 -3.38 -0.43
CA GLU A 157 -20.06 -4.69 -0.48
C GLU A 157 -18.65 -4.65 0.14
N PRO A 158 -17.99 -5.79 0.41
CA PRO A 158 -16.63 -5.80 0.94
C PRO A 158 -15.64 -5.19 -0.05
N LEU A 159 -14.91 -4.16 0.40
CA LEU A 159 -13.86 -3.50 -0.37
C LEU A 159 -12.58 -3.38 0.47
N PHE A 160 -11.44 -3.78 -0.08
CA PHE A 160 -10.12 -3.50 0.46
C PHE A 160 -9.02 -3.55 -0.60
N ASP A 161 -7.98 -2.75 -0.38
CA ASP A 161 -6.67 -2.89 -1.01
C ASP A 161 -5.71 -3.54 0.00
N ALA A 162 -4.84 -4.46 -0.45
CA ALA A 162 -3.90 -5.17 0.42
C ALA A 162 -2.90 -4.23 1.12
N ALA A 163 -2.61 -3.07 0.52
CA ALA A 163 -1.71 -2.06 1.07
C ALA A 163 -2.31 -1.26 2.25
N ASP A 164 -3.58 -1.46 2.61
CA ASP A 164 -4.14 -0.99 3.89
C ASP A 164 -3.86 -1.96 5.06
N VAL A 165 -3.26 -3.13 4.79
CA VAL A 165 -3.00 -4.17 5.79
C VAL A 165 -1.51 -4.22 6.16
N LEU A 166 -1.20 -4.00 7.43
CA LEU A 166 0.11 -4.30 8.01
C LEU A 166 0.04 -5.62 8.78
N ARG A 167 1.08 -6.44 8.62
CA ARG A 167 1.17 -7.78 9.20
C ARG A 167 2.14 -7.77 10.37
N PHE A 168 1.68 -8.27 11.50
CA PHE A 168 2.45 -8.41 12.73
C PHE A 168 2.24 -9.82 13.32
N GLY A 169 2.74 -10.84 12.62
CA GLY A 169 2.56 -12.23 13.03
C GLY A 169 1.07 -12.58 13.14
N ARG A 170 0.58 -12.84 14.35
CA ARG A 170 -0.85 -13.15 14.63
C ARG A 170 -1.82 -11.97 14.45
N ASP A 171 -1.32 -10.75 14.27
CA ASP A 171 -2.16 -9.55 14.20
C ASP A 171 -2.08 -8.90 12.82
N LEU A 172 -3.25 -8.55 12.28
CA LEU A 172 -3.41 -7.78 11.06
C LEU A 172 -3.99 -6.41 11.43
N VAL A 173 -3.23 -5.35 11.21
CA VAL A 173 -3.67 -3.97 11.43
C VAL A 173 -4.15 -3.42 10.10
N VAL A 174 -5.42 -3.05 10.02
CA VAL A 174 -6.08 -2.68 8.76
C VAL A 174 -6.61 -1.25 8.85
N GLN A 175 -6.17 -0.39 7.94
CA GLN A 175 -6.67 0.98 7.84
C GLN A 175 -8.10 0.98 7.27
N HIS A 176 -9.04 1.60 8.00
CA HIS A 176 -10.33 2.02 7.46
C HIS A 176 -10.14 3.37 6.76
N GLY A 177 -10.42 3.43 5.46
CA GLY A 177 -10.10 4.57 4.62
C GLY A 177 -10.82 4.55 3.28
N PHE A 178 -10.22 5.16 2.26
CA PHE A 178 -10.87 5.30 0.94
C PHE A 178 -11.00 3.97 0.20
N THR A 179 -9.98 3.12 0.33
CA THR A 179 -9.85 1.88 -0.44
C THR A 179 -10.34 0.66 0.32
N THR A 180 -10.51 0.77 1.64
CA THR A 180 -10.87 -0.33 2.54
C THR A 180 -11.99 0.09 3.48
N ASN A 181 -13.14 -0.59 3.39
CA ASN A 181 -14.35 -0.32 4.19
C ASN A 181 -14.52 -1.34 5.34
N LEU A 182 -15.50 -1.11 6.23
CA LEU A 182 -15.71 -1.97 7.39
C LEU A 182 -16.16 -3.39 7.01
N LYS A 183 -16.96 -3.55 5.95
CA LYS A 183 -17.31 -4.86 5.38
C LYS A 183 -16.08 -5.61 4.87
N GLY A 184 -15.12 -4.93 4.25
CA GLY A 184 -13.83 -5.49 3.82
C GLY A 184 -12.99 -5.97 4.99
N ILE A 185 -12.87 -5.13 6.03
CA ILE A 185 -12.18 -5.50 7.28
C ILE A 185 -12.87 -6.69 7.97
N ASP A 186 -14.20 -6.71 8.00
CA ASP A 186 -14.93 -7.84 8.58
C ASP A 186 -14.80 -9.12 7.75
N TRP A 187 -14.74 -9.01 6.42
CA TRP A 187 -14.45 -10.13 5.54
C TRP A 187 -13.05 -10.71 5.83
N LEU A 188 -12.02 -9.87 5.96
CA LEU A 188 -10.67 -10.30 6.35
C LEU A 188 -10.67 -11.02 7.70
N ARG A 189 -11.42 -10.52 8.69
CA ARG A 189 -11.55 -11.16 10.01
C ARG A 189 -12.17 -12.55 9.93
N ARG A 190 -13.16 -12.76 9.05
CA ARG A 190 -13.80 -14.07 8.85
C ARG A 190 -12.91 -15.02 8.07
N HIS A 191 -12.15 -14.50 7.11
CA HIS A 191 -11.27 -15.27 6.23
C HIS A 191 -10.00 -15.77 6.95
N PHE A 192 -9.45 -14.96 7.87
CA PHE A 192 -8.30 -15.32 8.70
C PHE A 192 -8.70 -15.56 10.17
N PRO A 193 -9.44 -16.65 10.49
CA PRO A 193 -9.97 -16.88 11.84
C PRO A 193 -8.88 -17.09 12.91
N ASP A 194 -7.66 -17.48 12.49
CA ASP A 194 -6.51 -17.67 13.38
C ASP A 194 -5.70 -16.38 13.63
N HIS A 195 -6.13 -15.25 13.03
CA HIS A 195 -5.50 -13.94 13.19
C HIS A 195 -6.45 -12.95 13.88
N ARG A 196 -5.88 -11.98 14.60
CA ARG A 196 -6.61 -10.86 15.19
C ARG A 196 -6.58 -9.69 14.21
N VAL A 197 -7.75 -9.27 13.74
CA VAL A 197 -7.88 -8.16 12.78
C VAL A 197 -8.31 -6.88 13.49
N HIS A 198 -7.43 -5.89 13.50
CA HIS A 198 -7.57 -4.62 14.19
C HIS A 198 -7.81 -3.49 13.19
N ALA A 199 -8.99 -2.87 13.25
CA ALA A 199 -9.29 -1.70 12.44
C ALA A 199 -8.64 -0.46 13.05
N VAL A 200 -7.90 0.31 12.26
CA VAL A 200 -7.32 1.60 12.65
C VAL A 200 -7.75 2.71 11.71
N ASN A 201 -7.64 3.96 12.16
CA ASN A 201 -7.87 5.14 11.31
C ASN A 201 -6.95 6.28 11.69
N PHE A 202 -6.64 7.16 10.73
CA PHE A 202 -5.73 8.29 10.90
C PHE A 202 -6.45 9.60 10.55
N PRO A 203 -7.08 10.29 11.52
CA PRO A 203 -7.89 11.49 11.28
C PRO A 203 -7.15 12.65 10.58
N GLY A 204 -5.81 12.68 10.72
CA GLY A 204 -4.96 13.69 10.08
C GLY A 204 -4.70 13.46 8.59
N ASP A 205 -5.18 12.35 8.01
CA ASP A 205 -5.04 12.09 6.59
C ASP A 205 -6.32 12.50 5.81
N PRO A 206 -6.26 13.53 4.94
CA PRO A 206 -7.40 13.92 4.13
C PRO A 206 -7.66 12.96 2.96
N TYR A 207 -6.74 12.05 2.66
CA TYR A 207 -6.86 11.05 1.59
C TYR A 207 -6.26 9.71 2.06
N PRO A 208 -6.88 9.03 3.05
CA PRO A 208 -6.38 7.78 3.62
C PRO A 208 -6.46 6.65 2.59
N ILE A 209 -5.43 6.58 1.75
CA ILE A 209 -5.20 5.54 0.76
C ILE A 209 -3.90 4.88 1.17
N HIS A 210 -4.00 3.64 1.61
CA HIS A 210 -2.91 2.78 2.08
C HIS A 210 -2.25 3.28 3.37
N ILE A 211 -1.77 2.35 4.18
CA ILE A 211 -1.25 2.63 5.53
C ILE A 211 0.28 2.75 5.55
N ASP A 212 0.96 2.24 4.52
CA ASP A 212 2.42 2.05 4.45
C ASP A 212 3.24 3.31 4.14
N ALA A 213 2.59 4.47 3.99
CA ALA A 213 3.19 5.81 4.03
C ALA A 213 2.68 6.65 5.22
N THR A 214 2.10 5.97 6.21
CA THR A 214 1.50 6.56 7.42
C THR A 214 2.01 5.87 8.68
N PHE A 215 2.12 4.54 8.68
CA PHE A 215 2.52 3.73 9.82
C PHE A 215 3.43 2.59 9.34
N THR A 216 4.74 2.72 9.57
CA THR A 216 5.75 1.84 8.98
C THR A 216 6.50 1.07 10.07
N PRO A 217 6.18 -0.22 10.29
CA PRO A 217 6.94 -1.07 11.22
C PRO A 217 8.35 -1.33 10.67
N LEU A 218 9.37 -1.14 11.51
CA LEU A 218 10.77 -1.37 11.13
C LEU A 218 11.29 -2.72 11.62
N ARG A 219 10.94 -3.09 12.85
CA ARG A 219 11.32 -4.34 13.51
C ARG A 219 10.37 -4.58 14.70
N PRO A 220 10.33 -5.79 15.28
CA PRO A 220 9.57 -6.03 16.50
C PRO A 220 9.88 -4.97 17.56
N GLY A 221 8.84 -4.26 18.01
CA GLY A 221 8.94 -3.21 19.02
C GLY A 221 9.22 -1.79 18.50
N LEU A 222 9.35 -1.55 17.19
CA LEU A 222 9.61 -0.20 16.66
C LEU A 222 8.81 0.12 15.39
N ILE A 223 8.08 1.24 15.42
CA ILE A 223 7.27 1.75 14.31
C ILE A 223 7.55 3.24 14.09
N LEU A 224 7.65 3.64 12.81
CA LEU A 224 7.56 5.04 12.41
C LEU A 224 6.10 5.41 12.14
N ASN A 225 5.64 6.53 12.70
CA ASN A 225 4.34 7.10 12.34
C ASN A 225 4.54 8.49 11.72
N ASN A 226 3.85 8.74 10.62
CA ASN A 226 3.78 10.05 10.01
C ASN A 226 3.27 11.09 11.03
N PRO A 227 4.05 12.14 11.34
CA PRO A 227 3.70 13.11 12.38
C PRO A 227 2.45 13.94 12.05
N GLN A 228 2.05 14.01 10.78
CA GLN A 228 0.83 14.69 10.33
C GLN A 228 -0.41 13.77 10.35
N ARG A 229 -0.20 12.46 10.35
CA ARG A 229 -1.26 11.43 10.32
C ARG A 229 -1.11 10.53 11.55
N ARG A 230 -1.32 11.12 12.72
CA ARG A 230 -1.08 10.44 14.00
C ARG A 230 -2.13 9.38 14.26
N LEU A 231 -1.68 8.18 14.67
CA LEU A 231 -2.56 7.17 15.24
C LEU A 231 -3.21 7.73 16.52
N PRO A 232 -4.55 7.68 16.67
CA PRO A 232 -5.24 8.08 17.90
C PRO A 232 -4.76 7.32 19.13
N GLN A 233 -4.82 7.94 20.32
CA GLN A 233 -4.24 7.37 21.54
C GLN A 233 -4.87 6.02 21.93
N ASP A 234 -6.19 5.89 21.82
CA ASP A 234 -6.91 4.64 22.09
C ASP A 234 -6.44 3.48 21.21
N GLN A 235 -6.01 3.77 19.97
CA GLN A 235 -5.43 2.78 19.06
C GLN A 235 -3.93 2.55 19.34
N ARG A 236 -3.19 3.59 19.76
CA ARG A 236 -1.79 3.49 20.18
C ARG A 236 -1.61 2.62 21.42
N ASP A 237 -2.58 2.62 22.34
CA ASP A 237 -2.53 1.89 23.61
C ASP A 237 -2.23 0.39 23.46
N MET A 238 -2.70 -0.25 22.37
CA MET A 238 -2.41 -1.65 22.04
C MET A 238 -0.91 -1.87 21.79
N PHE A 239 -0.25 -0.95 21.11
CA PHE A 239 1.18 -1.03 20.80
C PHE A 239 2.01 -0.75 22.06
N GLU A 240 1.72 0.35 22.75
CA GLU A 240 2.48 0.82 23.90
C GLU A 240 2.47 -0.21 25.05
N ARG A 241 1.31 -0.81 25.36
CA ARG A 241 1.23 -1.86 26.41
C ARG A 241 2.03 -3.12 26.08
N ASN A 242 2.23 -3.39 24.80
CA ASN A 242 3.02 -4.51 24.28
C ASN A 242 4.49 -4.13 24.02
N GLY A 243 4.92 -2.94 24.49
CA GLY A 243 6.33 -2.53 24.46
C GLY A 243 6.80 -2.01 23.11
N TRP A 244 5.88 -1.65 22.21
CA TRP A 244 6.22 -1.02 20.95
C TRP A 244 6.46 0.47 21.13
N GLU A 245 7.57 0.96 20.59
CA GLU A 245 7.89 2.37 20.47
C GLU A 245 7.35 2.90 19.13
N ILE A 246 6.46 3.89 19.20
CA ILE A 246 5.95 4.60 18.02
C ILE A 246 6.59 5.98 17.99
N ILE A 247 7.51 6.19 17.06
CA ILE A 247 8.21 7.46 16.91
C ILE A 247 7.74 8.22 15.67
N ASP A 248 7.82 9.55 15.73
CA ASP A 248 7.50 10.39 14.58
C ASP A 248 8.55 10.18 13.47
N ALA A 249 8.09 9.96 12.24
CA ALA A 249 8.95 9.89 11.06
C ALA A 249 9.66 11.24 10.83
N ALA A 250 10.89 11.18 10.30
CA ALA A 250 11.60 12.37 9.84
C ALA A 250 10.81 13.09 8.76
N GLN A 251 10.98 14.41 8.66
CA GLN A 251 10.39 15.16 7.55
C GLN A 251 10.94 14.62 6.22
N PRO A 252 10.13 14.55 5.14
CA PRO A 252 10.64 14.23 3.81
C PRO A 252 11.76 15.20 3.42
N SER A 253 12.76 14.72 2.68
CA SER A 253 13.84 15.56 2.17
C SER A 253 13.37 16.52 1.06
N HIS A 254 12.16 16.30 0.54
CA HIS A 254 11.58 17.06 -0.56
C HIS A 254 10.27 17.70 -0.17
N ASN A 255 10.05 18.91 -0.66
CA ASN A 255 8.83 19.70 -0.38
C ASN A 255 7.69 19.44 -1.37
N SER A 256 7.94 18.66 -2.43
CA SER A 256 6.95 18.28 -3.43
C SER A 256 7.17 16.83 -3.89
N PRO A 257 6.10 16.11 -4.25
CA PRO A 257 6.23 14.81 -4.92
C PRO A 257 6.91 14.98 -6.29
N PRO A 258 7.50 13.92 -6.86
CA PRO A 258 8.03 13.97 -8.22
C PRO A 258 6.91 14.18 -9.25
N PRO A 259 7.23 14.62 -10.47
CA PRO A 259 6.24 14.82 -11.53
C PRO A 259 5.35 13.60 -11.74
N LEU A 260 4.07 13.84 -12.08
CA LEU A 260 3.04 12.80 -12.31
C LEU A 260 2.75 11.86 -11.12
N CYS A 261 3.30 12.12 -9.93
CA CYS A 261 3.02 11.33 -8.73
C CYS A 261 1.80 11.89 -7.98
N TYR A 262 0.83 11.01 -7.71
CA TYR A 262 -0.41 11.35 -7.00
C TYR A 262 -0.33 11.08 -5.48
N SER A 263 0.79 10.49 -5.03
CA SER A 263 1.11 10.27 -3.62
C SER A 263 1.74 11.52 -2.98
N SER A 264 1.76 11.58 -1.66
CA SER A 264 2.42 12.67 -0.93
C SER A 264 3.95 12.51 -0.87
N THR A 265 4.65 13.57 -0.47
CA THR A 265 6.09 13.54 -0.12
C THR A 265 6.43 12.50 0.95
N TRP A 266 5.45 12.06 1.74
CA TRP A 266 5.59 10.97 2.72
C TRP A 266 5.89 9.58 2.14
N LEU A 267 6.03 9.42 0.82
CA LEU A 267 6.70 8.23 0.27
C LEU A 267 8.14 8.09 0.78
N SER A 268 8.71 9.13 1.39
CA SER A 268 9.97 9.07 2.15
C SER A 268 10.02 7.90 3.15
N MET A 269 8.92 7.61 3.86
CA MET A 269 8.85 6.52 4.84
C MET A 269 8.28 5.21 4.27
N ASN A 270 7.98 5.14 2.97
CA ASN A 270 7.52 3.93 2.29
C ASN A 270 8.73 3.05 1.91
N VAL A 271 9.32 2.43 2.93
CA VAL A 271 10.59 1.71 2.86
C VAL A 271 10.42 0.20 2.84
N LEU A 272 11.39 -0.53 2.29
CA LEU A 272 11.39 -1.99 2.32
C LEU A 272 12.37 -2.48 3.39
N VAL A 273 11.85 -3.05 4.47
CA VAL A 273 12.65 -3.78 5.46
C VAL A 273 13.00 -5.16 4.90
N LEU A 274 14.28 -5.47 4.78
CA LEU A 274 14.76 -6.77 4.31
C LEU A 274 14.82 -7.78 5.46
N ASP A 275 15.30 -7.33 6.61
CA ASP A 275 15.42 -8.09 7.86
C ASP A 275 15.36 -7.11 9.06
N PRO A 276 15.27 -7.57 10.31
CA PRO A 276 15.13 -6.70 11.49
C PRO A 276 16.28 -5.68 11.71
N LYS A 277 17.36 -5.77 10.92
CA LYS A 277 18.50 -4.84 10.96
C LYS A 277 18.71 -4.10 9.65
N THR A 278 18.13 -4.51 8.52
CA THR A 278 18.45 -3.94 7.19
C THR A 278 17.21 -3.36 6.53
N VAL A 279 17.32 -2.11 6.05
CA VAL A 279 16.22 -1.39 5.40
C VAL A 279 16.67 -0.71 4.12
N CYS A 280 15.90 -0.86 3.05
CA CYS A 280 16.06 -0.10 1.82
C CYS A 280 15.29 1.22 1.93
N VAL A 281 15.97 2.33 1.64
CA VAL A 281 15.40 3.69 1.69
C VAL A 281 15.68 4.39 0.36
N GLU A 282 14.77 5.23 -0.11
CA GLU A 282 15.02 5.99 -1.33
C GLU A 282 16.23 6.92 -1.15
N ALA A 283 17.16 6.89 -2.11
CA ALA A 283 18.49 7.47 -1.98
C ALA A 283 18.49 8.98 -1.70
N SER A 284 17.50 9.72 -2.21
CA SER A 284 17.40 11.16 -2.00
C SER A 284 16.65 11.55 -0.70
N GLU A 285 15.98 10.62 -0.03
CA GLU A 285 15.29 10.83 1.25
C GLU A 285 16.25 10.75 2.45
N VAL A 286 17.32 11.56 2.38
CA VAL A 286 18.44 11.59 3.34
C VAL A 286 18.03 11.75 4.81
N TYR A 287 16.97 12.50 5.13
CA TYR A 287 16.51 12.64 6.51
C TYR A 287 15.91 11.35 7.06
N GLN A 288 15.19 10.60 6.23
CA GLN A 288 14.62 9.32 6.62
C GLN A 288 15.72 8.26 6.75
N ALA A 289 16.71 8.28 5.86
CA ALA A 289 17.90 7.43 5.95
C ALA A 289 18.69 7.70 7.24
N GLU A 290 18.97 8.97 7.57
CA GLU A 290 19.70 9.34 8.80
C GLU A 290 18.92 8.93 10.07
N GLN A 291 17.60 9.09 10.07
CA GLN A 291 16.77 8.63 11.20
C GLN A 291 16.88 7.12 11.40
N MET A 292 16.74 6.32 10.33
CA MET A 292 16.79 4.86 10.43
C MET A 292 18.19 4.35 10.85
N ASP A 293 19.25 5.00 10.37
CA ASP A 293 20.63 4.71 10.79
C ASP A 293 20.82 4.95 12.30
N LYS A 294 20.34 6.09 12.83
CA LYS A 294 20.37 6.40 14.27
C LYS A 294 19.55 5.43 15.12
N LEU A 295 18.51 4.82 14.55
CA LEU A 295 17.73 3.77 15.19
C LEU A 295 18.40 2.38 15.12
N GLY A 296 19.60 2.31 14.54
CA GLY A 296 20.42 1.10 14.44
C GLY A 296 20.06 0.21 13.26
N MET A 297 19.43 0.75 12.22
CA MET A 297 19.20 0.02 10.96
C MET A 297 20.39 0.23 10.01
N ASN A 298 20.82 -0.84 9.34
CA ASN A 298 21.69 -0.81 8.18
C ASN A 298 20.89 -0.29 6.97
N VAL A 299 21.10 0.97 6.61
CA VAL A 299 20.37 1.64 5.53
C VAL A 299 21.01 1.36 4.18
N ILE A 300 20.21 0.85 3.24
CA ILE A 300 20.59 0.66 1.85
C ILE A 300 19.89 1.72 1.00
N PRO A 301 20.62 2.71 0.46
CA PRO A 301 20.03 3.69 -0.45
C PRO A 301 19.66 3.04 -1.79
N VAL A 302 18.49 3.38 -2.32
CA VAL A 302 17.97 2.91 -3.61
C VAL A 302 17.47 4.11 -4.42
N ASP A 303 18.03 4.33 -5.61
CA ASP A 303 17.48 5.31 -6.54
C ASP A 303 16.15 4.77 -7.10
N LEU A 304 15.03 5.38 -6.68
CA LEU A 304 13.68 4.95 -7.07
C LEU A 304 12.70 6.11 -7.29
N ARG A 305 13.13 7.36 -7.06
CA ARG A 305 12.20 8.50 -6.96
C ARG A 305 11.32 8.69 -8.19
N ASP A 306 11.86 8.52 -9.40
CA ASP A 306 11.09 8.68 -10.65
C ASP A 306 10.03 7.58 -10.84
N ALA A 307 10.21 6.41 -10.22
CA ALA A 307 9.21 5.33 -10.28
C ALA A 307 8.01 5.59 -9.36
N TYR A 308 8.09 6.53 -8.40
CA TYR A 308 6.97 6.88 -7.51
C TYR A 308 5.73 7.31 -8.26
N ALA A 309 5.91 7.87 -9.46
CA ALA A 309 4.84 8.26 -10.34
C ALA A 309 3.89 7.08 -10.63
N PHE A 310 4.41 5.84 -10.65
CA PHE A 310 3.68 4.62 -11.00
C PHE A 310 3.03 3.91 -9.81
N GLY A 311 2.99 4.53 -8.63
CA GLY A 311 2.04 4.15 -7.59
C GLY A 311 2.60 4.00 -6.18
N GLY A 312 3.90 4.19 -5.96
CA GLY A 312 4.43 4.25 -4.60
C GLY A 312 5.93 4.05 -4.49
N GLY A 313 6.39 3.93 -3.24
CA GLY A 313 7.79 3.76 -2.90
C GLY A 313 8.23 2.29 -2.90
N LEU A 314 9.23 1.98 -2.06
CA LEU A 314 9.89 0.68 -2.02
C LEU A 314 8.97 -0.42 -1.46
N HIS A 315 8.11 -0.09 -0.50
CA HIS A 315 7.16 -1.04 0.06
C HIS A 315 6.02 -1.31 -0.92
N CYS A 316 5.48 -0.25 -1.55
CA CYS A 316 4.40 -0.40 -2.52
C CYS A 316 4.86 -1.20 -3.75
N CYS A 317 6.05 -0.91 -4.28
CA CYS A 317 6.56 -1.54 -5.50
C CYS A 317 6.96 -3.02 -5.33
N THR A 318 6.85 -3.57 -4.12
CA THR A 318 7.18 -4.97 -3.80
C THR A 318 6.03 -5.66 -3.07
N ALA A 319 5.92 -6.97 -3.25
CA ALA A 319 5.09 -7.85 -2.41
C ALA A 319 5.97 -8.99 -1.93
N ASP A 320 6.22 -9.06 -0.62
CA ASP A 320 7.03 -10.12 -0.03
C ASP A 320 6.23 -11.43 0.03
N VAL A 321 6.70 -12.41 -0.75
CA VAL A 321 6.12 -13.75 -0.87
C VAL A 321 6.63 -14.69 0.22
N TYR A 322 7.89 -14.54 0.61
CA TYR A 322 8.54 -15.37 1.62
C TYR A 322 9.47 -14.53 2.49
N ARG A 323 9.36 -14.74 3.81
CA ARG A 323 10.33 -14.30 4.81
C ARG A 323 10.61 -15.47 5.74
N ASP A 324 11.88 -15.69 6.09
CA ASP A 324 12.26 -16.71 7.05
C ASP A 324 11.77 -16.32 8.46
N GLY A 325 11.03 -17.22 9.11
CA GLY A 325 10.46 -16.98 10.44
C GLY A 325 9.19 -17.77 10.71
N GLU A 326 8.68 -17.62 11.94
CA GLU A 326 7.46 -18.28 12.43
C GLU A 326 6.34 -17.26 12.69
N CYS A 327 5.10 -17.73 12.85
CA CYS A 327 3.97 -16.87 13.23
C CYS A 327 4.01 -16.50 14.72
N GLU A 328 4.75 -15.44 15.05
CA GLU A 328 4.90 -14.91 16.41
C GLU A 328 3.68 -14.08 16.89
N ASP A 329 3.49 -14.03 18.21
CA ASP A 329 2.52 -13.14 18.85
C ASP A 329 3.25 -11.91 19.42
N TYR A 330 3.14 -10.77 18.74
CA TYR A 330 3.73 -9.49 19.18
C TYR A 330 2.81 -8.67 20.08
N PHE A 331 1.58 -9.14 20.32
CA PHE A 331 0.57 -8.43 21.09
C PHE A 331 -0.15 -9.33 22.12
N PRO A 332 0.57 -10.01 23.03
CA PRO A 332 -0.04 -10.90 24.02
C PRO A 332 -0.94 -10.19 25.04
N LYS A 333 -0.96 -8.85 25.08
CA LYS A 333 -1.79 -8.02 25.95
C LYS A 333 -2.85 -7.20 25.19
N ALA A 334 -3.09 -7.51 23.92
CA ALA A 334 -4.09 -6.83 23.08
C ALA A 334 -5.49 -6.91 23.69
#